data_AF-A0A6N6SHM6-F1
#
_entry.id   AF-A0A6N6SHM6-F1
#
_cell.length_a   1.000
_cell.length_b   1.000
_cell.length_c   1.000
_cell.angle_alpha   90.00
_cell.angle_beta   90.00
_cell.angle_gamma   90.00
#
_symmetry.space_group_name_H-M   'P 1'
#
loop_
_entity.id
_entity.type
_entity.pdbx_description
1 polymer ?
#
loop_
_entity_poly.entity_id
_entity_poly.type
_entity_poly.pdbx_seq_one_letter_code
_entity_poly.pdbx_strand_id
1 'polypeptide(L)' 'MPSVRVAGHFGEFLQGRIGPDGPVALVTLPCPALAVAAWHAPGPG' A
#
# COMPACT_ATOMS: atom_id res chain seq x y z
N MET A 1 -20.76 8.99 10.50
CA MET A 1 -19.30 8.92 10.75
C MET A 1 -18.62 8.67 9.42
N PRO A 2 -17.59 9.44 9.05
CA PRO A 2 -16.90 9.19 7.78
C PRO A 2 -16.20 7.82 7.84
N SER A 3 -16.47 6.99 6.83
CA SER A 3 -15.78 5.72 6.62
C SER A 3 -14.60 5.90 5.67
N VAL A 4 -13.45 5.32 6.01
CA VAL A 4 -12.29 5.25 5.12
C VAL A 4 -12.06 3.80 4.69
N ARG A 5 -11.66 3.62 3.42
CA ARG A 5 -11.21 2.33 2.89
C ARG A 5 -9.81 2.50 2.33
N VAL A 6 -8.87 1.71 2.84
CA VAL A 6 -7.47 1.73 2.42
C VAL A 6 -7.15 0.39 1.77
N ALA A 7 -6.75 0.43 0.50
CA ALA A 7 -6.28 -0.76 -0.19
C ALA A 7 -5.03 -1.28 0.52
N GLY A 8 -4.98 -2.60 0.74
CA GLY A 8 -3.75 -3.26 1.11
C GLY A 8 -2.81 -3.34 -0.09
N HIS A 9 -1.73 -4.08 0.10
CA HIS A 9 -0.70 -4.28 -0.92
C HIS A 9 -0.48 -5.77 -1.10
N PHE A 10 -0.25 -6.19 -2.34
CA PHE A 10 0.42 -7.46 -2.55
C PHE A 10 1.90 -7.30 -2.23
N GLY A 11 2.53 -8.33 -1.66
CA GLY A 11 3.90 -8.27 -1.16
C GLY A 11 4.92 -7.75 -2.18
N GLU A 12 6.12 -7.44 -1.70
CA GLU A 12 7.17 -6.85 -2.53
C GLU A 12 7.54 -7.78 -3.68
N PHE A 13 7.27 -7.36 -4.92
CA PHE A 13 7.75 -8.05 -6.10
C PHE A 13 9.14 -7.51 -6.43
N LEU A 14 10.13 -8.40 -6.53
CA LEU A 14 11.46 -8.02 -7.01
C LEU A 14 11.39 -7.77 -8.52
N GLN A 15 11.51 -6.51 -8.91
CA GLN A 15 11.32 -6.07 -10.28
C GLN A 15 12.57 -5.34 -10.78
N GLY A 16 13.47 -6.09 -11.41
CA GLY A 16 14.60 -5.55 -12.16
C GLY A 16 15.54 -4.62 -11.36
N ARG A 17 16.41 -3.93 -12.10
CA ARG A 17 17.36 -2.94 -11.57
C ARG A 17 17.07 -1.56 -12.18
N ILE A 18 17.36 -0.49 -11.44
CA ILE A 18 17.25 0.87 -11.94
C ILE A 18 18.48 1.14 -12.84
N GLY A 19 18.37 0.78 -14.12
CA GLY A 19 19.47 0.79 -15.08
C GLY A 19 20.32 -0.49 -15.02
N PRO A 20 21.29 -0.67 -15.94
CA PRO A 20 22.02 -1.94 -16.12
C PRO A 20 22.78 -2.40 -14.85
N ASP A 21 23.42 -1.46 -14.16
CA ASP A 21 24.24 -1.73 -12.96
C ASP A 21 23.65 -1.14 -11.66
N GLY A 22 22.43 -0.58 -11.72
CA GLY A 22 21.83 0.13 -10.59
C GLY A 22 21.28 -0.78 -9.48
N PRO A 23 20.69 -0.22 -8.42
CA PRO A 23 20.12 -1.03 -7.34
C PRO A 23 18.93 -1.85 -7.85
N VAL A 24 18.69 -3.00 -7.21
CA VAL A 24 17.46 -3.78 -7.42
C VAL A 24 16.28 -2.98 -6.88
N ALA A 25 15.21 -2.89 -7.68
CA ALA A 25 13.97 -2.27 -7.24
C ALA A 25 12.99 -3.33 -6.75
N LEU A 26 12.42 -3.08 -5.58
CA LEU A 26 11.23 -3.77 -5.11
C LEU A 26 10.02 -2.91 -5.44
N VAL A 27 9.02 -3.50 -6.08
CA VAL A 27 7.78 -2.83 -6.45
C VAL A 27 6.63 -3.47 -5.69
N THR A 28 5.90 -2.63 -4.97
CA THR A 28 4.69 -3.01 -4.25
C THR A 28 3.49 -2.46 -4.99
N LEU A 29 2.49 -3.30 -5.23
CA LEU A 29 1.28 -2.90 -5.95
C LEU A 29 0.08 -2.85 -4.99
N PRO A 30 -0.78 -1.81 -5.11
CA PRO A 30 -2.05 -1.79 -4.40
C PRO A 30 -2.89 -3.01 -4.80
N CYS A 31 -3.54 -3.63 -3.82
CA CYS A 31 -4.52 -4.68 -4.05
C CYS A 31 -5.89 -4.17 -3.58
N PRO A 32 -6.72 -3.61 -4.48
CA PRO A 32 -8.03 -3.08 -4.07
C PRO A 32 -8.98 -4.15 -3.52
N ALA A 33 -8.77 -5.42 -3.88
CA ALA A 33 -9.55 -6.55 -3.39
C ALA A 33 -9.31 -6.85 -1.91
N LEU A 34 -8.06 -6.70 -1.43
CA LEU A 34 -7.69 -6.82 -0.02
C LEU A 34 -7.60 -5.42 0.59
N ALA A 35 -8.49 -5.06 1.52
CA ALA A 35 -8.51 -3.72 2.09
C ALA A 35 -8.94 -3.70 3.55
N VAL A 36 -8.52 -2.65 4.26
CA VAL A 36 -9.03 -2.32 5.58
C VAL A 36 -10.11 -1.25 5.42
N ALA A 37 -11.25 -1.47 6.08
CA ALA A 37 -12.28 -0.47 6.28
C ALA A 37 -12.26 0.00 7.73
N ALA A 38 -12.35 1.31 7.95
CA ALA A 38 -12.34 1.90 9.27
C ALA A 38 -13.32 3.07 9.37
N TRP A 39 -13.75 3.34 10.60
CA TRP A 39 -14.59 4.49 10.92
C TRP A 39 -13.74 5.54 11.62
N HIS A 40 -13.88 6.79 11.20
CA HIS A 40 -13.25 7.89 11.91
C HIS A 40 -14.08 8.26 13.15
N ALA A 41 -13.46 8.21 14.32
CA ALA A 41 -14.00 8.67 15.59
C ALA A 41 -13.08 9.79 16.12
N PRO A 42 -13.55 11.04 16.22
CA PRO A 42 -12.75 12.12 16.79
C PRO A 42 -12.52 11.88 18.29
N GLY A 43 -11.32 12.21 18.77
CA GLY A 43 -10.98 12.15 20.20
C GLY A 43 -11.57 13.33 20.99
N PRO A 44 -11.60 13.25 22.33
CA PRO A 44 -11.94 14.39 23.17
C PRO A 44 -10.78 15.39 23.07
N GLY A 45 -11.04 16.53 22.42
CA GLY A 45 -10.10 17.65 22.37
C GLY A 45 -9.93 18.34 23.72
#